data_AF-N8QAL1-F1
#
_entry.id   AF-N8QAL1-F1
#
_cell.length_a   1.000
_cell.length_b   1.000
_cell.length_c   1.000
_cell.angle_alpha   90.00
_cell.angle_beta   90.00
_cell.angle_gamma   90.00
#
_symmetry.space_group_name_H-M   'P 1'
#
loop_
_entity.id
_entity.type
_entity.pdbx_description
1 polymer ?
#
loop_
_entity_poly.entity_id
_entity_poly.type
_entity_poly.pdbx_seq_one_letter_code
_entity_poly.pdbx_strand_id
1 'polypeptide(L)'
;MQAILGRFSNQVFLMAALSIHERKRLRQIGHALNPVVMVGSHGLTENVIEETNRALNDHELIKVKVAGEDREARAAVIDALVEATGAESVQKIGKIVLLYKKAAKQNQHLSNLVRFAHLSNN
;
A
#
# COMPACT_ATOMS: atom_id res chain seq x y z
N MET A 1 26.49 -3.23 -36.43
CA MET A 1 25.74 -2.03 -35.99
C MET A 1 24.83 -2.46 -34.88
N GLN A 2 25.32 -2.39 -33.63
CA GLN A 2 24.69 -3.02 -32.46
C GLN A 2 23.62 -2.11 -31.84
N ALA A 3 22.65 -2.78 -31.22
CA ALA A 3 21.44 -2.27 -30.59
C ALA A 3 21.65 -1.12 -29.60
N ILE A 4 20.76 -0.12 -29.66
CA ILE A 4 20.42 0.73 -28.52
C ILE A 4 18.91 0.60 -28.31
N LEU A 5 18.51 -0.59 -27.84
CA LEU A 5 17.25 -0.73 -27.10
C LEU A 5 17.49 -0.04 -25.77
N GLY A 6 16.81 1.08 -25.56
CA GLY A 6 16.82 1.86 -24.34
C GLY A 6 16.61 0.94 -23.14
N ARG A 7 17.72 0.68 -22.45
CA ARG A 7 17.88 0.27 -21.06
C ARG A 7 16.56 -0.08 -20.35
N PHE A 8 16.17 -1.34 -20.46
CA PHE A 8 15.29 -2.00 -19.50
C PHE A 8 15.95 -1.92 -18.12
N SER A 9 15.71 -0.83 -17.39
CA SER A 9 15.94 -0.78 -15.95
C SER A 9 14.63 -1.08 -15.23
N ASN A 10 14.03 -2.22 -15.56
CA ASN A 10 12.89 -2.77 -14.83
C ASN A 10 13.31 -3.91 -13.88
N GLN A 11 14.59 -3.94 -13.50
CA GLN A 11 15.15 -4.86 -12.52
C GLN A 11 15.23 -4.21 -11.14
N VAL A 12 14.09 -3.92 -10.50
CA VAL A 12 14.04 -3.82 -9.02
C VAL A 12 12.72 -4.32 -8.42
N PHE A 13 11.62 -4.48 -9.17
CA PHE A 13 10.33 -4.81 -8.55
C PHE A 13 9.87 -6.25 -8.81
N LEU A 14 10.60 -7.23 -8.25
CA LEU A 14 10.07 -8.59 -8.05
C LEU A 14 9.55 -8.73 -6.60
N MET A 15 8.69 -7.82 -6.17
CA MET A 15 7.74 -8.13 -5.08
C MET A 15 6.50 -8.72 -5.76
N ALA A 16 6.09 -9.92 -5.33
CA ALA A 16 5.07 -10.74 -5.97
C ALA A 16 3.87 -9.91 -6.43
N ALA A 17 3.76 -9.65 -7.74
CA ALA A 17 2.71 -8.78 -8.25
C ALA A 17 1.33 -9.38 -7.93
N LEU A 18 0.52 -8.66 -7.13
CA LEU A 18 -0.88 -9.03 -6.88
C LEU A 18 -1.62 -9.33 -8.19
N SER A 19 -2.27 -10.49 -8.24
CA SER A 19 -3.13 -10.86 -9.36
C SER A 19 -4.24 -9.84 -9.57
N ILE A 20 -4.79 -9.76 -10.78
CA ILE A 20 -5.89 -8.84 -11.11
C ILE A 20 -7.10 -9.09 -10.18
N HIS A 21 -7.41 -10.35 -9.92
CA HIS A 21 -8.49 -10.78 -9.03
C HIS A 21 -8.23 -10.34 -7.58
N GLU A 22 -7.04 -10.58 -7.05
CA GLU A 22 -6.68 -10.19 -5.69
C GLU A 22 -6.71 -8.66 -5.54
N ARG A 23 -6.16 -7.93 -6.52
CA ARG A 23 -6.20 -6.46 -6.53
C ARG A 23 -7.63 -5.92 -6.59
N LYS A 24 -8.55 -6.57 -7.31
CA LYS A 24 -9.97 -6.19 -7.33
C LYS A 24 -10.60 -6.41 -5.95
N ARG A 25 -10.40 -7.58 -5.36
CA ARG A 25 -10.87 -7.94 -4.01
C ARG A 25 -10.38 -6.96 -2.94
N LEU A 26 -9.08 -6.66 -2.92
CA LEU A 26 -8.48 -5.73 -1.95
C LEU A 26 -9.04 -4.31 -2.12
N ARG A 27 -9.30 -3.85 -3.35
CA ARG A 27 -9.96 -2.57 -3.60
C ARG A 27 -11.39 -2.52 -3.06
N GLN A 28 -12.18 -3.57 -3.28
CA GLN A 28 -13.53 -3.68 -2.75
C GLN A 28 -13.54 -3.53 -1.22
N ILE A 29 -12.68 -4.28 -0.52
CA ILE A 29 -12.54 -4.13 0.94
C ILE A 29 -12.08 -2.71 1.29
N GLY A 30 -11.08 -2.21 0.56
CA GLY A 30 -10.54 -0.86 0.74
C GLY A 30 -11.62 0.22 0.72
N HIS A 31 -12.68 0.12 -0.09
CA HIS A 31 -13.75 1.11 -0.12
C HIS A 31 -14.42 1.32 1.25
N ALA A 32 -14.56 0.28 2.06
CA ALA A 32 -15.17 0.35 3.40
C ALA A 32 -14.22 0.86 4.50
N LEU A 33 -12.91 0.96 4.21
CA LEU A 33 -11.91 1.33 5.21
C LEU A 33 -11.79 2.85 5.35
N ASN A 34 -11.54 3.31 6.57
CA ASN A 34 -11.05 4.67 6.83
C ASN A 34 -9.51 4.67 6.89
N PRO A 35 -8.85 5.79 6.56
CA PRO A 35 -7.41 5.93 6.81
C PRO A 35 -7.09 5.78 8.28
N VAL A 36 -6.11 4.94 8.59
CA VAL A 36 -5.65 4.68 9.97
C VAL A 36 -4.28 5.30 10.23
N VAL A 37 -3.51 5.58 9.16
CA VAL A 37 -2.24 6.31 9.25
C VAL A 37 -2.31 7.58 8.41
N MET A 38 -1.69 8.66 8.90
CA MET A 38 -1.56 9.91 8.17
C MET A 38 -0.11 10.38 8.13
N VAL A 39 0.36 10.75 6.94
CA VAL A 39 1.64 11.42 6.71
C VAL A 39 1.36 12.92 6.62
N GLY A 40 1.91 13.66 7.58
CA GLY A 40 1.71 15.12 7.71
C GLY A 40 2.64 15.94 6.82
N SER A 41 2.70 17.24 7.10
CA SER A 41 3.55 18.21 6.37
C SER A 41 5.04 17.94 6.48
N HIS A 42 5.49 17.27 7.56
CA HIS A 42 6.89 16.87 7.76
C HIS A 42 7.31 15.69 6.87
N GLY A 43 6.42 15.19 6.02
CA GLY A 43 6.70 14.07 5.11
C GLY A 43 6.82 12.74 5.86
N LEU A 44 7.53 11.80 5.23
CA LEU A 44 7.76 10.47 5.77
C LEU A 44 8.81 10.54 6.90
N THR A 45 8.41 10.15 8.10
CA THR A 45 9.29 10.08 9.28
C THR A 45 9.36 8.65 9.80
N GLU A 46 10.36 8.33 10.62
CA GLU A 46 10.51 7.01 11.23
C GLU A 46 9.25 6.59 12.01
N ASN A 47 8.69 7.50 12.81
CA ASN A 47 7.45 7.24 13.56
C ASN A 47 6.28 6.85 12.65
N VAL A 48 6.17 7.45 11.46
CA VAL A 48 5.13 7.12 10.48
C VAL A 48 5.38 5.74 9.88
N ILE A 49 6.64 5.39 9.60
CA ILE A 49 7.03 4.07 9.09
C ILE A 49 6.70 2.99 10.13
N GLU A 50 7.10 3.20 11.38
CA GLU A 50 6.79 2.28 12.49
C GLU A 50 5.28 2.10 12.67
N GLU A 51 4.52 3.18 12.66
CA GLU A 51 3.06 3.14 12.79
C GLU A 51 2.41 2.40 11.62
N THR A 52 2.90 2.65 10.40
CA THR A 52 2.44 1.93 9.21
C THR A 52 2.73 0.44 9.33
N ASN A 53 3.91 0.05 9.80
CA ASN A 53 4.26 -1.35 10.04
C ASN A 53 3.38 -2.00 11.10
N ARG A 54 3.12 -1.32 12.23
CA ARG A 54 2.19 -1.79 13.26
C ARG A 54 0.78 -2.03 12.68
N ALA A 55 0.23 -1.02 12.00
CA ALA A 55 -1.09 -1.12 11.38
C ALA A 55 -1.16 -2.22 10.31
N LEU A 56 -0.11 -2.40 9.49
CA LEU A 56 -0.03 -3.47 8.50
C LEU A 56 0.03 -4.86 9.17
N ASN A 57 0.75 -5.01 10.28
CA ASN A 57 0.83 -6.29 10.97
C ASN A 57 -0.51 -6.72 11.56
N ASP A 58 -1.30 -5.77 12.09
CA ASP A 58 -2.59 -6.06 12.71
C ASP A 58 -3.72 -6.22 11.69
N HIS A 59 -3.72 -5.38 10.65
CA HIS A 59 -4.87 -5.23 9.75
C HIS A 59 -4.63 -5.80 8.34
N GLU A 60 -3.38 -6.03 7.95
CA GLU A 60 -2.89 -6.48 6.63
C GLU A 60 -3.19 -5.54 5.46
N LEU A 61 -4.35 -4.89 5.46
CA LEU A 61 -4.84 -3.98 4.44
C LEU A 61 -5.27 -2.68 5.10
N ILE A 62 -4.59 -1.58 4.79
CA ILE A 62 -4.83 -0.28 5.42
C ILE A 62 -4.86 0.85 4.40
N LYS A 63 -5.58 1.93 4.73
CA LYS A 63 -5.46 3.20 4.03
C LYS A 63 -4.50 4.11 4.78
N VAL A 64 -3.58 4.71 4.03
CA VAL A 64 -2.70 5.78 4.50
C VAL A 64 -3.05 7.06 3.76
N LYS A 65 -3.25 8.16 4.50
CA LYS A 65 -3.46 9.48 3.93
C LYS A 65 -2.14 10.24 3.89
N VAL A 66 -1.74 10.72 2.72
CA VAL A 66 -0.53 11.54 2.55
C VAL A 66 -0.96 12.98 2.27
N ALA A 67 -0.67 13.88 3.19
CA ALA A 67 -0.95 15.31 3.05
C ALA A 67 -0.07 15.96 1.98
N GLY A 68 -0.41 17.19 1.60
CA GLY A 68 0.30 17.95 0.57
C GLY A 68 -0.47 18.01 -0.75
N GLU A 69 -0.33 19.15 -1.45
CA GLU A 69 -1.03 19.42 -2.70
C GLU A 69 -0.25 18.92 -3.91
N ASP A 70 1.08 18.95 -3.86
CA ASP A 70 1.94 18.47 -4.92
C ASP A 70 1.77 16.95 -5.13
N ARG A 71 1.40 16.58 -6.36
CA ARG A 71 1.13 15.19 -6.73
C ARG A 71 2.40 14.36 -6.86
N GLU A 72 3.49 14.94 -7.34
CA GLU A 72 4.76 14.24 -7.58
C GLU A 72 5.49 14.01 -6.27
N ALA A 73 5.56 15.03 -5.40
CA ALA A 73 6.10 14.88 -4.06
C ALA A 73 5.33 13.81 -3.26
N ARG A 74 4.00 13.81 -3.37
CA ARG A 74 3.16 12.78 -2.74
C ARG A 74 3.43 11.39 -3.29
N ALA A 75 3.64 11.24 -4.59
CA ALA A 75 3.97 9.96 -5.19
C ALA A 75 5.31 9.42 -4.66
N ALA A 76 6.33 10.28 -4.59
CA ALA A 76 7.64 9.93 -4.04
C ALA A 76 7.55 9.48 -2.57
N VAL A 77 6.76 10.18 -1.74
CA VAL A 77 6.51 9.78 -0.35
C VAL A 77 5.83 8.41 -0.26
N ILE A 78 4.85 8.13 -1.13
CA ILE A 78 4.19 6.82 -1.17
C ILE A 78 5.19 5.73 -1.57
N ASP A 79 6.02 5.97 -2.57
CA ASP A 79 6.98 4.98 -3.05
C ASP A 79 8.05 4.69 -1.98
N ALA A 80 8.55 5.71 -1.29
CA ALA A 80 9.46 5.55 -0.14
C ALA A 80 8.79 4.79 1.02
N LEU A 81 7.51 5.05 1.30
CA LEU A 81 6.76 4.33 2.35
C LEU A 81 6.58 2.84 1.99
N VAL A 82 6.27 2.55 0.73
CA VAL A 82 6.15 1.18 0.19
C VAL A 82 7.48 0.45 0.35
N GLU A 83 8.59 1.08 -0.03
CA GLU A 83 9.94 0.52 0.11
C GLU A 83 10.30 0.25 1.58
N ALA A 84 10.11 1.24 2.47
CA ALA A 84 10.45 1.12 3.89
C ALA A 84 9.62 0.06 4.63
N THR A 85 8.38 -0.17 4.21
CA THR A 85 7.47 -1.14 4.84
C THR A 85 7.51 -2.51 4.16
N GLY A 86 8.04 -2.61 2.94
CA GLY A 86 7.91 -3.81 2.09
C GLY A 86 6.45 -4.18 1.80
N ALA A 87 5.54 -3.20 1.86
CA ALA A 87 4.13 -3.37 1.54
C ALA A 87 3.91 -3.24 0.02
N GLU A 88 2.74 -3.64 -0.45
CA GLU A 88 2.31 -3.45 -1.83
C GLU A 88 1.28 -2.31 -1.93
N SER A 89 1.49 -1.40 -2.87
CA SER A 89 0.49 -0.39 -3.23
C SER A 89 -0.62 -1.01 -4.09
N VAL A 90 -1.79 -1.24 -3.49
CA VAL A 90 -2.97 -1.79 -4.18
C VAL A 90 -3.59 -0.74 -5.10
N GLN A 91 -3.77 0.49 -4.58
CA GLN A 91 -4.42 1.59 -5.27
C GLN A 91 -3.98 2.94 -4.71
N LYS A 92 -3.82 3.95 -5.57
CA LYS A 92 -3.56 5.36 -5.21
C LYS A 92 -4.75 6.21 -5.68
N ILE A 93 -5.46 6.90 -4.79
CA ILE A 93 -6.58 7.81 -5.12
C ILE A 93 -6.37 9.15 -4.40
N GLY A 94 -6.07 10.21 -5.17
CA GLY A 94 -5.86 11.54 -4.60
C GLY A 94 -4.78 11.52 -3.51
N LYS A 95 -5.17 11.80 -2.27
CA LYS A 95 -4.31 11.83 -1.08
C LYS A 95 -4.27 10.49 -0.31
N ILE A 96 -4.94 9.45 -0.81
CA ILE A 96 -5.02 8.15 -0.15
C ILE A 96 -4.24 7.10 -0.94
N VAL A 97 -3.47 6.28 -0.24
CA VAL A 97 -2.93 5.02 -0.75
C VAL A 97 -3.49 3.86 0.05
N LEU A 98 -3.91 2.80 -0.64
CA LEU A 98 -4.30 1.53 -0.07
C LEU A 98 -3.08 0.60 -0.10
N LEU A 99 -2.57 0.24 1.07
CA LEU A 99 -1.40 -0.62 1.25
C LEU A 99 -1.82 -1.99 1.74
N TYR A 100 -1.17 -3.01 1.20
CA TYR A 100 -1.35 -4.40 1.59
C TYR A 100 -0.02 -5.03 1.96
N LYS A 101 0.01 -5.77 3.06
CA LYS A 101 1.13 -6.64 3.41
C LYS A 101 0.58 -7.88 4.07
N LYS A 102 0.93 -9.05 3.51
CA LYS A 102 0.53 -10.33 4.08
C LYS A 102 1.17 -10.49 5.45
N ALA A 103 0.36 -10.73 6.49
CA ALA A 103 0.90 -11.03 7.81
C ALA A 103 1.46 -12.47 7.85
N ALA A 104 2.54 -12.68 8.60
CA ALA A 104 3.07 -14.03 8.84
C ALA A 104 2.05 -14.90 9.58
N LYS A 105 1.32 -14.29 10.52
CA LYS A 105 0.17 -14.89 11.22
C LYS A 105 -0.99 -13.92 11.15
N GLN A 106 -2.01 -14.29 10.39
CA GLN A 106 -3.21 -13.49 10.22
C GLN A 106 -3.97 -13.35 11.55
N ASN A 107 -4.23 -12.11 11.95
CA ASN A 107 -5.01 -11.81 13.14
C ASN A 107 -6.51 -11.93 12.83
N GLN A 108 -7.19 -12.93 13.41
CA GLN A 108 -8.60 -13.20 13.12
C GLN A 108 -9.56 -12.08 13.55
N HIS A 109 -9.18 -11.27 14.54
CA HIS A 109 -10.03 -10.20 15.08
C HIS A 109 -9.77 -8.85 14.43
N LEU A 110 -8.52 -8.58 14.04
CA LEU A 110 -8.11 -7.26 13.55
C LEU A 110 -7.92 -7.19 12.03
N SER A 111 -7.63 -8.31 11.36
CA SER A 111 -7.38 -8.32 9.92
C SER A 111 -8.61 -7.81 9.16
N ASN A 112 -8.39 -6.81 8.32
CA ASN A 112 -9.43 -6.28 7.45
C ASN A 112 -9.81 -7.30 6.36
N LEU A 113 -8.94 -8.26 6.03
CA LEU A 113 -9.27 -9.33 5.10
C LEU A 113 -10.29 -10.32 5.67
N VAL A 114 -10.28 -10.52 7.00
CA VAL A 114 -11.25 -11.37 7.71
C VAL A 114 -12.56 -10.63 7.91
N ARG A 115 -12.48 -9.44 8.51
CA ARG A 115 -13.65 -8.65 8.90
C ARG A 115 -14.54 -8.29 7.71
N PHE A 116 -13.92 -8.07 6.55
CA PHE A 116 -14.60 -7.70 5.32
C PHE A 116 -14.61 -8.82 4.27
N ALA A 117 -14.36 -10.08 4.65
CA ALA A 117 -14.38 -11.21 3.73
C ALA A 117 -15.71 -11.34 2.96
N HIS A 118 -16.82 -10.88 3.55
CA HIS A 118 -18.14 -10.90 2.93
C HIS A 118 -18.28 -9.92 1.74
N LEU A 119 -17.44 -8.87 1.66
CA LEU A 119 -17.53 -7.86 0.60
C LEU A 119 -16.89 -8.31 -0.73
N SER A 120 -16.09 -9.37 -0.73
CA SER A 120 -15.38 -9.83 -1.93
C SER A 120 -16.19 -10.79 -2.83
N ASN A 121 -17.43 -11.12 -2.43
CA ASN A 121 -18.29 -12.09 -3.12
C ASN A 121 -19.32 -11.46 -4.07
N ASN A 122 -19.22 -10.15 -4.32
CA ASN A 122 -20.11 -9.38 -5.20
C ASN A 122 -19.32 -8.78 -6.37
#